data_AF-A0A929UCQ7-F1
#
_entry.id   AF-A0A929UCQ7-F1
#
_cell.length_a   1.000
_cell.length_b   1.000
_cell.length_c   1.000
_cell.angle_alpha   90.00
_cell.angle_beta   90.00
_cell.angle_gamma   90.00
#
_symmetry.space_group_name_H-M   'P 1'
#
loop_
_entity.id
_entity.type
_entity.pdbx_description
1 polymer ?
#
loop_
_entity_poly.entity_id
_entity_poly.type
_entity_poly.pdbx_seq_one_letter_code
_entity_poly.pdbx_strand_id
1 'polypeptide(L)'
;MIRYRALGILWNGDDVTLLSPPEPGLEKRIIIDFGDLYVGYLSLILKASRGTILDIYGFENMYQGEVDYTIGLNNGARYICREGWQSYTSMAKMGMRYAMIRVVFGGEEPLLLQRFELLHETYRIANGGFFACNNELLNRIWKMCDQTMRDSVADVYADSPTYEQAFWLGDSLVSMNVDAYLFGDYEFIRHSIVTGMSATENSPLGNALTPTDWTVTIPMWTMNWILMVMDYIAITGDRGIFSEVYPAIRERLYYFESLLTKEGGFLVKSWNLVDWAELDVSNDCICTAYQGILAYCFEKAAEEARVLGEEADGVFFENTSHRMRKFLSESLWDEKRRAYRDCLHADGAWSKTCSIQTHALLLYYNAISEPERKELAETYVREGQEDFVQVGSPFQLYYQYEVLCRLGETDRVMKDIQKRWGEMLRYDSTTCWEVFPGFYENTRTRSYCHAWSASPALFMQKYLTGIQMEVDGFREITVNLQEPKLEWCRASIPTPFGVIDLDWDQSDGHLLLCLPQEIHLRALRAEGFQVRIERTI
;
A
#
# COMPACT_ATOMS: atom_id res chain seq x y z
N MET A 1 -22.05 -10.91 5.35
CA MET A 1 -22.10 -12.04 6.31
C MET A 1 -20.69 -12.17 6.87
N ILE A 2 -20.47 -11.68 8.09
CA ILE A 2 -19.16 -11.65 8.76
C ILE A 2 -18.76 -13.08 9.12
N ARG A 3 -17.58 -13.55 8.72
CA ARG A 3 -17.03 -14.84 9.16
C ARG A 3 -15.99 -14.57 10.23
N TYR A 4 -16.31 -14.90 11.47
CA TYR A 4 -15.33 -14.92 12.55
C TYR A 4 -14.40 -16.13 12.36
N ARG A 5 -13.10 -15.89 12.20
CA ARG A 5 -12.07 -16.93 12.31
C ARG A 5 -11.45 -16.80 13.70
N ALA A 6 -11.66 -17.77 14.57
CA ALA A 6 -11.01 -17.80 15.88
C ALA A 6 -9.54 -18.18 15.70
N LEU A 7 -8.65 -17.23 15.95
CA LEU A 7 -7.20 -17.41 15.93
C LEU A 7 -6.73 -17.26 17.38
N GLY A 8 -6.63 -18.38 18.09
CA GLY A 8 -6.23 -18.41 19.49
C GLY A 8 -5.79 -19.80 19.92
N ILE A 9 -4.60 -19.89 20.50
CA ILE A 9 -4.12 -21.09 21.17
C ILE A 9 -4.54 -20.98 22.63
N LEU A 10 -5.75 -21.48 22.95
CA LEU A 10 -6.07 -22.14 24.21
C LEU A 10 -7.29 -23.05 23.94
N TRP A 11 -7.00 -24.25 23.43
CA TRP A 11 -7.86 -25.43 23.26
C TRP A 11 -9.28 -25.21 22.69
N ASN A 12 -9.56 -25.83 21.54
CA ASN A 12 -10.92 -25.93 21.01
C ASN A 12 -11.72 -26.93 21.88
N GLY A 13 -12.41 -26.47 22.93
CA GLY A 13 -13.15 -27.31 23.89
C GLY A 13 -13.60 -26.56 25.16
N ASP A 14 -14.06 -27.31 26.17
CA ASP A 14 -14.45 -26.79 27.50
C ASP A 14 -13.28 -26.67 28.50
N ASP A 15 -12.06 -27.00 28.07
CA ASP A 15 -10.84 -26.99 28.90
C ASP A 15 -10.41 -25.57 29.28
N VAL A 16 -9.65 -25.45 30.37
CA VAL A 16 -9.24 -24.17 30.97
C VAL A 16 -7.74 -24.10 31.22
N THR A 17 -7.15 -22.94 30.99
CA THR A 17 -5.80 -22.60 31.47
C THR A 17 -5.90 -22.06 32.88
N LEU A 18 -5.22 -22.73 33.82
CA LEU A 18 -5.22 -22.36 35.22
C LEU A 18 -4.05 -21.40 35.53
N LEU A 19 -4.37 -20.20 36.01
CA LEU A 19 -3.40 -19.24 36.50
C LEU A 19 -3.57 -19.10 38.02
N SER A 20 -2.71 -19.74 38.80
CA SER A 20 -2.68 -19.56 40.26
C SER A 20 -2.08 -18.21 40.65
N PRO A 21 -2.51 -17.61 41.78
CA PRO A 21 -1.85 -16.46 42.38
C PRO A 21 -0.35 -16.70 42.57
N PRO A 22 0.51 -15.70 42.28
CA PRO A 22 1.94 -15.80 42.53
C PRO A 22 2.25 -15.66 44.04
N GLU A 23 3.49 -15.92 44.44
CA GLU A 23 3.94 -15.64 45.82
C GLU A 23 3.78 -14.14 46.15
N PRO A 24 3.57 -13.77 47.44
CA PRO A 24 3.42 -12.39 47.83
C PRO A 24 4.58 -11.50 47.34
N GLY A 25 4.23 -10.39 46.66
CA GLY A 25 5.22 -9.45 46.09
C GLY A 25 5.68 -9.78 44.67
N LEU A 26 5.26 -10.91 44.10
CA LEU A 26 5.47 -11.25 42.69
C LEU A 26 4.22 -10.96 41.87
N GLU A 27 4.42 -10.76 40.57
CA GLU A 27 3.33 -10.57 39.60
C GLU A 27 3.35 -11.70 38.58
N LYS A 28 2.17 -12.07 38.06
CA LYS A 28 2.06 -13.04 36.98
C LYS A 28 1.82 -12.34 35.66
N ARG A 29 2.73 -12.57 34.72
CA ARG A 29 2.67 -12.08 33.34
C ARG A 29 2.73 -13.26 32.39
N ILE A 30 1.85 -13.27 31.40
CA ILE A 30 1.89 -14.22 30.28
C ILE A 30 1.90 -13.43 28.98
N ILE A 31 2.54 -13.98 27.96
CA ILE A 31 2.48 -13.47 26.59
C ILE A 31 1.80 -14.54 25.76
N ILE A 32 0.75 -14.16 25.04
CA ILE A 32 0.06 -14.99 24.06
C ILE A 32 0.54 -14.54 22.68
N ASP A 33 0.99 -15.49 21.86
CA ASP A 33 1.31 -15.29 20.45
C ASP A 33 0.15 -15.85 19.60
N PHE A 34 -0.48 -15.00 18.81
CA PHE A 34 -1.55 -15.40 17.88
C PHE A 34 -1.00 -16.07 16.61
N GLY A 35 0.33 -16.11 16.45
CA GLY A 35 1.05 -16.72 15.33
C GLY A 35 1.25 -15.78 14.13
N ASP A 36 0.40 -14.76 14.01
CA ASP A 36 0.42 -13.75 12.96
C ASP A 36 -0.12 -12.43 13.53
N LEU A 37 0.06 -11.33 12.81
CA LEU A 37 -0.55 -10.06 13.12
C LEU A 37 -1.99 -10.07 12.61
N TYR A 38 -2.93 -9.66 13.47
CA TYR A 38 -4.34 -9.56 13.14
C TYR A 38 -4.94 -8.29 13.71
N VAL A 39 -6.07 -7.85 13.15
CA VAL A 39 -6.89 -6.75 13.69
C VAL A 39 -8.29 -7.22 14.07
N GLY A 40 -8.77 -6.85 15.26
CA GLY A 40 -10.10 -7.28 15.65
C GLY A 40 -10.48 -6.92 17.08
N TYR A 41 -11.51 -7.58 17.58
CA TYR A 41 -12.04 -7.34 18.93
C TYR A 41 -11.53 -8.40 19.90
N LEU A 42 -10.85 -7.96 20.95
CA LEU A 42 -10.38 -8.85 22.01
C LEU A 42 -11.57 -9.48 22.72
N SER A 43 -11.61 -10.82 22.80
CA SER A 43 -12.66 -11.58 23.48
C SER A 43 -12.07 -12.55 24.49
N LEU A 44 -12.72 -12.64 25.65
CA LEU A 44 -12.31 -13.53 26.73
C LEU A 44 -13.49 -14.25 27.38
N ILE A 45 -13.24 -15.47 27.83
CA ILE A 45 -14.12 -16.23 28.71
C ILE A 45 -13.28 -16.77 29.87
N LEU A 46 -13.65 -16.42 31.09
CA LEU A 46 -12.89 -16.79 32.28
C LEU A 46 -13.76 -16.97 33.52
N LYS A 47 -13.21 -17.65 34.53
CA LYS A 47 -13.70 -17.65 35.91
C LYS A 47 -12.64 -17.03 36.80
N ALA A 48 -13.01 -16.06 37.64
CA ALA A 48 -12.10 -15.45 38.59
C ALA A 48 -12.84 -14.94 39.84
N SER A 49 -12.09 -14.70 40.92
CA SER A 49 -12.60 -13.96 42.08
C SER A 49 -12.90 -12.51 41.72
N ARG A 50 -13.92 -11.93 42.35
CA ARG A 50 -14.27 -10.52 42.25
C ARG A 50 -13.03 -9.64 42.46
N GLY A 51 -12.85 -8.65 41.60
CA GLY A 51 -11.75 -7.69 41.70
C GLY A 51 -10.43 -8.19 41.12
N THR A 52 -10.37 -9.41 40.58
CA THR A 52 -9.22 -9.83 39.75
C THR A 52 -9.12 -8.93 38.53
N ILE A 53 -7.92 -8.41 38.25
CA ILE A 53 -7.65 -7.48 37.16
C ILE A 53 -6.79 -8.17 36.11
N LEU A 54 -7.19 -8.07 34.84
CA LEU A 54 -6.35 -8.39 33.69
C LEU A 54 -5.96 -7.07 33.03
N ASP A 55 -4.67 -6.72 33.12
CA ASP A 55 -4.06 -5.66 32.33
C ASP A 55 -3.49 -6.28 31.07
N ILE A 56 -4.02 -5.89 29.92
CA ILE A 56 -3.75 -6.49 28.61
C ILE A 56 -3.09 -5.43 27.75
N TYR A 57 -1.98 -5.79 27.11
CA TYR A 57 -1.23 -4.92 26.22
C TYR A 57 -0.92 -5.66 24.92
N GLY A 58 -1.47 -5.17 23.81
CA GLY A 58 -1.26 -5.70 22.47
C GLY A 58 -0.06 -5.06 21.80
N PHE A 59 0.77 -5.86 21.13
CA PHE A 59 1.92 -5.37 20.35
C PHE A 59 2.17 -6.25 19.13
N GLU A 60 2.89 -5.70 18.16
CA GLU A 60 3.08 -6.34 16.84
C GLU A 60 4.27 -7.30 16.82
N ASN A 61 5.35 -6.97 17.53
CA ASN A 61 6.61 -7.71 17.40
C ASN A 61 7.42 -7.78 18.71
N MET A 62 8.23 -8.82 18.83
CA MET A 62 9.28 -8.93 19.84
C MET A 62 10.47 -9.69 19.29
N TYR A 63 11.68 -9.34 19.74
CA TYR A 63 12.90 -10.01 19.31
C TYR A 63 13.72 -10.45 20.51
N GLN A 64 14.05 -11.75 20.57
CA GLN A 64 14.84 -12.34 21.65
C GLN A 64 14.28 -12.08 23.07
N GLY A 65 12.96 -11.97 23.21
CA GLY A 65 12.30 -11.70 24.49
C GLY A 65 12.04 -10.22 24.76
N GLU A 66 12.67 -9.32 24.00
CA GLU A 66 12.46 -7.88 24.11
C GLU A 66 11.27 -7.44 23.26
N VAL A 67 10.35 -6.70 23.88
CA VAL A 67 9.12 -6.22 23.24
C VAL A 67 9.40 -4.95 22.47
N ASP A 68 8.98 -4.91 21.21
CA ASP A 68 8.89 -3.65 20.46
C ASP A 68 7.60 -2.95 20.89
N TYR A 69 7.73 -2.09 21.90
CA TYR A 69 6.58 -1.35 22.43
C TYR A 69 6.02 -0.39 21.38
N THR A 70 4.68 -0.33 21.32
CA THR A 70 3.88 0.59 20.50
C THR A 70 3.97 2.03 21.01
N ILE A 71 5.16 2.64 20.94
CA ILE A 71 5.40 4.01 21.43
C ILE A 71 4.44 4.98 20.75
N GLY A 72 3.73 5.79 21.55
CA GLY A 72 2.72 6.74 21.05
C GLY A 72 1.30 6.17 20.97
N LEU A 73 1.14 4.85 21.10
CA LEU A 73 -0.15 4.17 21.07
C LEU A 73 -0.39 3.40 22.38
N ASN A 74 -1.48 3.71 23.08
CA ASN A 74 -1.94 2.89 24.20
C ASN A 74 -2.81 1.73 23.71
N ASN A 75 -2.18 0.69 23.16
CA ASN A 75 -2.87 -0.51 22.68
C ASN A 75 -3.19 -1.48 23.83
N GLY A 76 -3.88 -0.98 24.85
CA GLY A 76 -4.11 -1.69 26.10
C GLY A 76 -5.56 -1.71 26.55
N ALA A 77 -5.92 -2.74 27.31
CA ALA A 77 -7.22 -2.89 27.93
C ALA A 77 -7.08 -3.35 29.39
N ARG A 78 -7.89 -2.79 30.30
CA ARG A 78 -8.03 -3.28 31.67
C ARG A 78 -9.41 -3.90 31.85
N TYR A 79 -9.44 -5.18 32.22
CA TYR A 79 -10.68 -5.88 32.58
C TYR A 79 -10.71 -6.19 34.08
N ILE A 80 -11.78 -5.75 34.77
CA ILE A 80 -11.99 -5.99 36.20
C ILE A 80 -13.09 -7.04 36.37
N CYS A 81 -12.72 -8.19 36.92
CA CYS A 81 -13.60 -9.34 37.00
C CYS A 81 -14.69 -9.17 38.05
N ARG A 82 -15.92 -9.60 37.72
CA ARG A 82 -16.91 -9.99 38.71
C ARG A 82 -16.61 -11.39 39.25
N GLU A 83 -17.34 -11.81 40.28
CA GLU A 83 -17.24 -13.17 40.80
C GLU A 83 -17.73 -14.20 39.76
N GLY A 84 -17.02 -15.32 39.66
CA GLY A 84 -17.43 -16.49 38.89
C GLY A 84 -17.17 -16.39 37.37
N TRP A 85 -17.90 -17.20 36.61
CA TRP A 85 -17.77 -17.33 35.16
C TRP A 85 -18.30 -16.10 34.45
N GLN A 86 -17.54 -15.54 33.51
CA GLN A 86 -17.87 -14.34 32.74
C GLN A 86 -17.25 -14.35 31.35
N SER A 87 -17.87 -13.60 30.46
CA SER A 87 -17.39 -13.34 29.10
C SER A 87 -17.38 -11.84 28.83
N TYR A 88 -16.43 -11.40 28.00
CA TYR A 88 -16.32 -10.02 27.56
C TYR A 88 -15.74 -9.96 26.15
N THR A 89 -16.21 -8.99 25.38
CA THR A 89 -15.62 -8.61 24.08
C THR A 89 -15.38 -7.10 24.10
N SER A 90 -14.19 -6.65 23.69
CA SER A 90 -13.84 -5.25 23.63
C SER A 90 -14.71 -4.50 22.61
N MET A 91 -14.95 -3.22 22.86
CA MET A 91 -15.64 -2.35 21.92
C MET A 91 -14.70 -1.74 20.87
N ALA A 92 -13.43 -1.57 21.23
CA ALA A 92 -12.39 -1.08 20.32
C ALA A 92 -11.72 -2.24 19.61
N LYS A 93 -11.39 -2.02 18.33
CA LYS A 93 -10.48 -2.90 17.59
C LYS A 93 -9.06 -2.71 18.11
N MET A 94 -8.27 -3.76 18.01
CA MET A 94 -6.86 -3.78 18.35
C MET A 94 -6.12 -4.56 17.28
N GLY A 95 -5.11 -3.94 16.67
CA GLY A 95 -4.09 -4.63 15.88
C GLY A 95 -3.03 -5.20 16.81
N MET A 96 -2.76 -6.50 16.73
CA MET A 96 -1.69 -7.16 17.49
C MET A 96 -1.37 -8.55 16.95
N ARG A 97 -0.12 -8.98 17.14
CA ARG A 97 0.27 -10.40 17.10
C ARG A 97 0.41 -10.99 18.48
N TYR A 98 0.90 -10.19 19.43
CA TYR A 98 1.15 -10.62 20.79
C TYR A 98 0.26 -9.86 21.77
N ALA A 99 -0.23 -10.57 22.78
CA ALA A 99 -0.91 -9.97 23.92
C ALA A 99 -0.15 -10.29 25.21
N MET A 100 0.40 -9.26 25.85
CA MET A 100 0.94 -9.36 27.21
C MET A 100 -0.19 -9.17 28.21
N ILE A 101 -0.41 -10.16 29.08
CA ILE A 101 -1.44 -10.14 30.12
C ILE A 101 -0.78 -10.17 31.48
N ARG A 102 -0.97 -9.12 32.26
CA ARG A 102 -0.63 -9.05 33.68
C ARG A 102 -1.90 -9.31 34.49
N VAL A 103 -1.83 -10.27 35.40
CA VAL A 103 -2.96 -10.64 36.27
C VAL A 103 -2.70 -10.18 37.70
N VAL A 104 -3.59 -9.35 38.24
CA VAL A 104 -3.63 -8.99 39.66
C VAL A 104 -4.80 -9.73 40.30
N PHE A 105 -4.50 -10.66 41.19
CA PHE A 105 -5.51 -11.54 41.78
C PHE A 105 -6.34 -10.81 42.84
N GLY A 106 -7.67 -10.90 42.75
CA GLY A 106 -8.60 -10.34 43.74
C GLY A 106 -8.91 -11.27 44.92
N GLY A 107 -8.32 -12.47 44.94
CA GLY A 107 -8.51 -13.50 45.95
C GLY A 107 -7.47 -14.61 45.82
N GLU A 108 -7.59 -15.66 46.65
CA GLU A 108 -6.65 -16.79 46.67
C GLU A 108 -6.98 -17.88 45.63
N GLU A 109 -8.16 -17.82 45.02
CA GLU A 109 -8.60 -18.78 44.01
C GLU A 109 -7.86 -18.54 42.68
N PRO A 110 -7.54 -19.61 41.93
CA PRO A 110 -6.93 -19.49 40.62
C PRO A 110 -7.92 -18.88 39.60
N LEU A 111 -7.37 -18.14 38.64
CA LEU A 111 -8.10 -17.73 37.45
C LEU A 111 -8.15 -18.91 36.48
N LEU A 112 -9.34 -19.22 35.96
CA LEU A 112 -9.55 -20.20 34.91
C LEU A 112 -9.82 -19.44 33.61
N LEU A 113 -8.82 -19.40 32.72
CA LEU A 113 -8.95 -18.78 31.40
C LEU A 113 -9.39 -19.84 30.40
N GLN A 114 -10.66 -19.80 30.00
CA GLN A 114 -11.21 -20.73 29.01
C GLN A 114 -10.94 -20.23 27.59
N ARG A 115 -11.13 -18.94 27.33
CA ARG A 115 -10.85 -18.33 26.03
C ARG A 115 -10.15 -17.01 26.17
N PHE A 116 -9.18 -16.79 25.28
CA PHE A 116 -8.55 -15.52 25.01
C PHE A 116 -8.27 -15.46 23.51
N GLU A 117 -9.06 -14.67 22.81
CA GLU A 117 -9.12 -14.67 21.35
C GLU A 117 -9.10 -13.23 20.84
N LEU A 118 -8.55 -13.03 19.65
CA LEU A 118 -8.83 -11.84 18.87
C LEU A 118 -9.87 -12.22 17.81
N LEU A 119 -11.07 -11.63 17.91
CA LEU A 119 -12.11 -11.78 16.90
C LEU A 119 -11.68 -10.99 15.67
N HIS A 120 -10.88 -11.64 14.82
CA HIS A 120 -10.32 -11.08 13.59
C HIS A 120 -11.45 -10.55 12.71
N GLU A 121 -11.41 -9.25 12.43
CA GLU A 121 -12.36 -8.57 11.56
C GLU A 121 -11.62 -8.17 10.29
N THR A 122 -12.10 -8.68 9.17
CA THR A 122 -11.59 -8.30 7.85
C THR A 122 -12.74 -7.87 6.97
N TYR A 123 -12.45 -6.96 6.04
CA TYR A 123 -13.36 -6.67 4.96
C TYR A 123 -13.56 -7.93 4.11
N ARG A 124 -14.83 -8.20 3.75
CA ARG A 124 -15.14 -9.38 2.94
C ARG A 124 -14.83 -9.07 1.48
N ILE A 125 -13.65 -9.47 1.07
CA ILE A 125 -13.21 -9.46 -0.31
C ILE A 125 -14.16 -10.27 -1.21
N ALA A 126 -14.56 -9.67 -2.34
CA ALA A 126 -15.44 -10.28 -3.33
C ALA A 126 -14.76 -11.34 -4.21
N ASN A 127 -13.58 -11.04 -4.80
CA ASN A 127 -12.85 -11.93 -5.71
C ASN A 127 -11.48 -12.31 -5.13
N GLY A 128 -10.95 -13.47 -5.49
CA GLY A 128 -9.67 -13.96 -4.95
C GLY A 128 -8.66 -14.16 -6.07
N GLY A 129 -7.77 -13.20 -6.24
CA GLY A 129 -6.55 -13.40 -7.00
C GLY A 129 -5.68 -14.48 -6.36
N PHE A 130 -4.86 -15.12 -7.18
CA PHE A 130 -3.99 -16.21 -6.74
C PHE A 130 -2.63 -16.09 -7.41
N PHE A 131 -1.59 -16.56 -6.72
CA PHE A 131 -0.25 -16.69 -7.28
C PHE A 131 0.49 -17.83 -6.59
N ALA A 132 1.17 -18.65 -7.39
CA ALA A 132 2.16 -19.62 -6.95
C ALA A 132 3.17 -19.88 -8.06
N CYS A 133 4.42 -20.12 -7.70
CA CYS A 133 5.50 -20.44 -8.64
C CYS A 133 6.52 -21.40 -8.02
N ASN A 134 7.52 -21.80 -8.82
CA ASN A 134 8.62 -22.67 -8.39
C ASN A 134 9.56 -22.03 -7.34
N ASN A 135 9.41 -20.75 -7.03
CA ASN A 135 10.17 -20.05 -6.00
C ASN A 135 9.36 -19.88 -4.71
N GLU A 136 9.67 -20.70 -3.71
CA GLU A 136 8.93 -20.69 -2.44
C GLU A 136 9.06 -19.37 -1.66
N LEU A 137 10.17 -18.63 -1.82
CA LEU A 137 10.31 -17.33 -1.18
C LEU A 137 9.32 -16.32 -1.78
N LEU A 138 9.14 -16.30 -3.10
CA LEU A 138 8.12 -15.46 -3.75
C LEU A 138 6.70 -15.86 -3.31
N ASN A 139 6.41 -17.16 -3.19
CA ASN A 139 5.12 -17.64 -2.70
C ASN A 139 4.82 -17.15 -1.27
N ARG A 140 5.83 -17.12 -0.39
CA ARG A 140 5.70 -16.60 0.98
C ARG A 140 5.54 -15.08 1.00
N ILE A 141 6.27 -14.36 0.15
CA ILE A 141 6.13 -12.90 0.01
C ILE A 141 4.73 -12.55 -0.49
N TRP A 142 4.20 -13.29 -1.47
CA TRP A 142 2.82 -13.13 -1.95
C TRP A 142 1.80 -13.24 -0.80
N LYS A 143 1.89 -14.31 0.00
CA LYS A 143 1.01 -14.51 1.17
C LYS A 143 1.14 -13.39 2.20
N MET A 144 2.36 -12.90 2.42
CA MET A 144 2.61 -11.77 3.31
C MET A 144 1.92 -10.49 2.81
N CYS A 145 1.97 -10.21 1.50
CA CYS A 145 1.26 -9.09 0.90
C CYS A 145 -0.26 -9.26 1.00
N ASP A 146 -0.80 -10.45 0.73
CA ASP A 146 -2.23 -10.78 0.89
C ASP A 146 -2.70 -10.55 2.34
N GLN A 147 -1.96 -11.05 3.33
CA GLN A 147 -2.29 -10.86 4.76
C GLN A 147 -2.26 -9.37 5.13
N THR A 148 -1.21 -8.64 4.73
CA THR A 148 -1.08 -7.19 4.98
C THR A 148 -2.30 -6.43 4.47
N MET A 149 -2.72 -6.71 3.24
CA MET A 149 -3.86 -6.02 2.65
C MET A 149 -5.19 -6.38 3.32
N ARG A 150 -5.34 -7.60 3.87
CA ARG A 150 -6.53 -7.99 4.63
C ARG A 150 -6.64 -7.27 5.97
N ASP A 151 -5.51 -7.03 6.63
CA ASP A 151 -5.47 -6.36 7.93
C ASP A 151 -5.45 -4.83 7.82
N SER A 152 -5.00 -4.28 6.70
CA SER A 152 -4.98 -2.84 6.43
C SER A 152 -6.23 -2.34 5.67
N VAL A 153 -7.39 -2.94 5.93
CA VAL A 153 -8.69 -2.49 5.38
C VAL A 153 -9.75 -2.48 6.47
N ALA A 154 -10.55 -1.40 6.50
CA ALA A 154 -11.72 -1.25 7.34
C ALA A 154 -12.97 -0.98 6.47
N ASP A 155 -13.66 0.14 6.69
CA ASP A 155 -14.68 0.70 5.79
C ASP A 155 -14.05 1.33 4.53
N VAL A 156 -12.80 1.76 4.63
CA VAL A 156 -11.91 2.20 3.55
C VAL A 156 -10.52 1.59 3.76
N TYR A 157 -9.57 1.84 2.85
CA TYR A 157 -8.17 1.47 3.10
C TYR A 157 -7.67 2.12 4.39
N ALA A 158 -6.81 1.43 5.12
CA ALA A 158 -6.07 1.95 6.25
C ALA A 158 -4.57 1.84 5.98
N ASP A 159 -3.78 2.76 6.54
CA ASP A 159 -2.32 2.65 6.57
C ASP A 159 -1.89 1.34 7.24
N SER A 160 -2.35 1.13 8.49
CA SER A 160 -1.94 0.05 9.37
C SER A 160 -3.09 -0.41 10.29
N PRO A 161 -3.11 -1.69 10.71
CA PRO A 161 -4.12 -2.21 11.62
C PRO A 161 -3.97 -1.76 13.08
N THR A 162 -2.80 -1.27 13.47
CA THR A 162 -2.44 -1.10 14.89
C THR A 162 -2.36 0.37 15.31
N TYR A 163 -1.55 1.19 14.63
CA TYR A 163 -1.20 2.53 15.14
C TYR A 163 -2.27 3.58 14.84
N GLU A 164 -2.70 3.66 13.59
CA GLU A 164 -3.55 4.78 13.16
C GLU A 164 -4.91 4.30 12.67
N GLN A 165 -4.95 3.17 11.93
CA GLN A 165 -6.17 2.69 11.30
C GLN A 165 -6.85 3.79 10.46
N ALA A 166 -6.04 4.61 9.78
CA ALA A 166 -6.45 5.86 9.16
C ALA A 166 -6.34 5.78 7.63
N PHE A 167 -7.27 6.42 6.95
CA PHE A 167 -7.30 6.45 5.49
C PHE A 167 -6.43 7.59 4.94
N TRP A 168 -5.15 7.27 4.75
CA TRP A 168 -4.17 8.12 4.11
C TRP A 168 -4.25 8.00 2.58
N LEU A 169 -4.36 9.13 1.89
CA LEU A 169 -4.62 9.17 0.44
C LEU A 169 -3.40 8.78 -0.43
N GLY A 170 -2.18 8.93 0.09
CA GLY A 170 -0.95 8.50 -0.58
C GLY A 170 -0.86 6.98 -0.59
N ASP A 171 -1.08 6.37 0.57
CA ASP A 171 -1.17 4.93 0.78
C ASP A 171 -2.26 4.29 -0.07
N SER A 172 -3.41 4.96 -0.19
CA SER A 172 -4.57 4.40 -0.87
C SER A 172 -4.33 4.17 -2.35
N LEU A 173 -3.52 4.99 -3.04
CA LEU A 173 -3.19 4.73 -4.46
C LEU A 173 -2.46 3.39 -4.62
N VAL A 174 -1.44 3.15 -3.81
CA VAL A 174 -0.67 1.91 -3.86
C VAL A 174 -1.54 0.73 -3.44
N SER A 175 -2.28 0.90 -2.34
CA SER A 175 -3.19 -0.10 -1.79
C SER A 175 -4.27 -0.49 -2.81
N MET A 176 -4.84 0.48 -3.51
CA MET A 176 -5.82 0.26 -4.57
C MET A 176 -5.24 -0.52 -5.73
N ASN A 177 -4.06 -0.14 -6.22
CA ASN A 177 -3.42 -0.84 -7.32
C ASN A 177 -3.06 -2.28 -6.94
N VAL A 178 -2.71 -2.54 -5.68
CA VAL A 178 -2.50 -3.89 -5.15
C VAL A 178 -3.82 -4.67 -5.01
N ASP A 179 -4.86 -4.08 -4.42
CA ASP A 179 -6.20 -4.66 -4.27
C ASP A 179 -6.76 -5.09 -5.63
N ALA A 180 -6.67 -4.23 -6.64
CA ALA A 180 -7.24 -4.50 -7.96
C ALA A 180 -6.72 -5.80 -8.61
N TYR A 181 -5.52 -6.27 -8.23
CA TYR A 181 -4.91 -7.52 -8.68
C TYR A 181 -5.03 -8.65 -7.63
N LEU A 182 -5.03 -8.33 -6.33
CA LEU A 182 -5.20 -9.33 -5.27
C LEU A 182 -6.64 -9.78 -5.08
N PHE A 183 -7.58 -8.84 -5.12
CA PHE A 183 -8.94 -9.00 -4.64
C PHE A 183 -9.98 -8.54 -5.66
N GLY A 184 -9.63 -7.60 -6.54
CA GLY A 184 -10.52 -7.08 -7.59
C GLY A 184 -11.87 -6.63 -7.05
N ASP A 185 -11.89 -5.99 -5.88
CA ASP A 185 -13.11 -5.45 -5.27
C ASP A 185 -13.31 -4.00 -5.73
N TYR A 186 -13.76 -3.85 -6.97
CA TYR A 186 -13.87 -2.54 -7.60
C TYR A 186 -14.92 -1.63 -6.94
N GLU A 187 -15.95 -2.20 -6.31
CA GLU A 187 -16.93 -1.43 -5.53
C GLU A 187 -16.30 -0.87 -4.25
N PHE A 188 -15.47 -1.66 -3.56
CA PHE A 188 -14.70 -1.17 -2.42
C PHE A 188 -13.70 -0.08 -2.80
N ILE A 189 -12.98 -0.26 -3.92
CA ILE A 189 -12.09 0.75 -4.47
C ILE A 189 -12.86 2.04 -4.75
N ARG A 190 -13.98 1.95 -5.47
CA ARG A 190 -14.85 3.08 -5.80
C ARG A 190 -15.33 3.79 -4.55
N HIS A 191 -15.76 3.04 -3.53
CA HIS A 191 -16.16 3.60 -2.25
C HIS A 191 -15.03 4.41 -1.61
N SER A 192 -13.81 3.87 -1.58
CA SER A 192 -12.63 4.58 -1.05
C SER A 192 -12.30 5.85 -1.83
N ILE A 193 -12.39 5.82 -3.18
CA ILE A 193 -12.23 7.01 -4.04
C ILE A 193 -13.22 8.10 -3.64
N VAL A 194 -14.51 7.75 -3.54
CA VAL A 194 -15.60 8.70 -3.21
C VAL A 194 -15.39 9.27 -1.81
N THR A 195 -15.06 8.44 -0.82
CA THR A 195 -14.77 8.89 0.55
C THR A 195 -13.59 9.88 0.59
N GLY A 196 -12.56 9.69 -0.25
CA GLY A 196 -11.42 10.59 -0.36
C GLY A 196 -11.74 12.02 -0.81
N MET A 197 -12.94 12.29 -1.33
CA MET A 197 -13.41 13.65 -1.60
C MET A 197 -13.46 14.50 -0.31
N SER A 198 -13.79 13.89 0.84
CA SER A 198 -13.94 14.59 2.12
C SER A 198 -12.64 15.27 2.61
N ALA A 199 -11.48 14.93 2.03
CA ALA A 199 -10.23 15.63 2.30
C ALA A 199 -10.27 17.14 1.94
N THR A 200 -11.22 17.60 1.11
CA THR A 200 -11.44 19.04 0.86
C THR A 200 -12.03 19.78 2.05
N GLU A 201 -12.71 19.08 2.97
CA GLU A 201 -13.37 19.70 4.12
C GLU A 201 -12.36 20.33 5.09
N ASN A 202 -11.13 19.78 5.15
CA ASN A 202 -10.06 20.29 6.00
C ASN A 202 -9.23 21.41 5.34
N SER A 203 -9.03 21.34 4.02
CA SER A 203 -8.13 22.24 3.29
C SER A 203 -8.43 22.27 1.78
N PRO A 204 -8.39 23.44 1.11
CA PRO A 204 -8.45 23.53 -0.35
C PRO A 204 -7.33 22.77 -1.08
N LEU A 205 -6.20 22.54 -0.42
CA LEU A 205 -5.09 21.72 -0.94
C LEU A 205 -5.40 20.21 -0.93
N GLY A 206 -6.47 19.80 -0.23
CA GLY A 206 -6.72 18.44 0.20
C GLY A 206 -5.88 18.07 1.43
N ASN A 207 -6.52 17.42 2.41
CA ASN A 207 -5.85 16.79 3.54
C ASN A 207 -5.14 15.50 3.13
N ALA A 208 -4.07 15.11 3.83
CA ALA A 208 -3.34 13.89 3.55
C ALA A 208 -4.10 12.61 3.99
N LEU A 209 -4.95 12.72 5.01
CA LEU A 209 -5.83 11.66 5.48
C LEU A 209 -7.24 12.19 5.71
N THR A 210 -8.25 11.32 5.60
CA THR A 210 -9.66 11.72 5.72
C THR A 210 -10.57 10.51 5.99
N PRO A 211 -11.76 10.67 6.60
CA PRO A 211 -12.23 11.83 7.35
C PRO A 211 -11.44 12.00 8.64
N THR A 212 -11.16 13.25 9.03
CA THR A 212 -10.44 13.56 10.26
C THR A 212 -10.68 15.01 10.70
N ASP A 213 -10.46 15.31 11.97
CA ASP A 213 -10.34 16.67 12.50
C ASP A 213 -8.88 17.17 12.52
N TRP A 214 -7.92 16.31 12.16
CA TRP A 214 -6.52 16.67 12.03
C TRP A 214 -6.21 17.27 10.64
N THR A 215 -6.04 18.60 10.59
CA THR A 215 -5.58 19.27 9.36
C THR A 215 -4.08 19.09 9.17
N VAL A 216 -3.71 18.21 8.24
CA VAL A 216 -2.34 17.98 7.79
C VAL A 216 -2.35 17.78 6.27
N THR A 217 -1.60 18.62 5.56
CA THR A 217 -1.56 18.58 4.10
C THR A 217 -0.21 18.05 3.63
N ILE A 218 -0.27 17.12 2.68
CA ILE A 218 0.89 16.63 1.93
C ILE A 218 0.45 16.66 0.45
N PRO A 219 0.99 17.56 -0.39
CA PRO A 219 0.46 17.77 -1.74
C PRO A 219 0.44 16.50 -2.60
N MET A 220 1.47 15.65 -2.46
CA MET A 220 1.53 14.37 -3.16
C MET A 220 0.38 13.43 -2.78
N TRP A 221 -0.13 13.43 -1.54
CA TRP A 221 -1.24 12.56 -1.13
C TRP A 221 -2.54 12.98 -1.83
N THR A 222 -2.78 14.28 -1.99
CA THR A 222 -3.90 14.78 -2.80
C THR A 222 -3.73 14.41 -4.27
N MET A 223 -2.52 14.55 -4.81
CA MET A 223 -2.23 14.15 -6.20
C MET A 223 -2.42 12.64 -6.40
N ASN A 224 -2.00 11.82 -5.44
CA ASN A 224 -2.19 10.38 -5.45
C ASN A 224 -3.67 10.00 -5.48
N TRP A 225 -4.54 10.71 -4.75
CA TRP A 225 -5.98 10.50 -4.85
C TRP A 225 -6.53 10.86 -6.25
N ILE A 226 -6.08 11.96 -6.87
CA ILE A 226 -6.50 12.28 -8.25
C ILE A 226 -6.07 11.16 -9.21
N LEU A 227 -4.84 10.66 -9.05
CA LEU A 227 -4.30 9.59 -9.88
C LEU A 227 -4.94 8.24 -9.59
N MET A 228 -5.43 8.00 -8.38
CA MET A 228 -6.18 6.81 -8.00
C MET A 228 -7.47 6.70 -8.81
N VAL A 229 -8.11 7.84 -9.11
CA VAL A 229 -9.27 7.89 -10.02
C VAL A 229 -8.88 7.46 -11.43
N MET A 230 -7.73 7.92 -11.93
CA MET A 230 -7.25 7.59 -13.27
C MET A 230 -6.86 6.12 -13.39
N ASP A 231 -6.15 5.59 -12.39
CA ASP A 231 -5.76 4.18 -12.35
C ASP A 231 -6.99 3.28 -12.20
N TYR A 232 -8.02 3.69 -11.43
CA TYR A 232 -9.29 2.99 -11.38
C TYR A 232 -9.99 2.95 -12.74
N ILE A 233 -10.05 4.07 -13.47
CA ILE A 233 -10.63 4.11 -14.82
C ILE A 233 -9.85 3.18 -15.74
N ALA A 234 -8.52 3.21 -15.69
CA ALA A 234 -7.67 2.36 -16.51
C ALA A 234 -7.89 0.87 -16.19
N ILE A 235 -8.02 0.48 -14.92
CA ILE A 235 -8.14 -0.94 -14.55
C ILE A 235 -9.56 -1.50 -14.70
N THR A 236 -10.58 -0.65 -14.56
CA THR A 236 -11.99 -1.07 -14.60
C THR A 236 -12.69 -0.76 -15.92
N GLY A 237 -12.23 0.25 -16.66
CA GLY A 237 -12.95 0.87 -17.76
C GLY A 237 -14.16 1.70 -17.32
N ASP A 238 -14.45 1.81 -16.01
CA ASP A 238 -15.56 2.59 -15.48
C ASP A 238 -15.20 4.08 -15.42
N ARG A 239 -15.46 4.77 -16.53
CA ARG A 239 -15.33 6.23 -16.63
C ARG A 239 -16.44 6.99 -15.87
N GLY A 240 -17.48 6.29 -15.40
CA GLY A 240 -18.57 6.91 -14.65
C GLY A 240 -18.12 7.52 -13.33
N ILE A 241 -17.07 6.97 -12.69
CA ILE A 241 -16.53 7.53 -11.45
C ILE A 241 -16.07 8.98 -11.61
N PHE A 242 -15.49 9.33 -12.76
CA PHE A 242 -14.91 10.66 -12.96
C PHE A 242 -15.99 11.72 -12.86
N SER A 243 -17.17 11.48 -13.45
CA SER A 243 -18.32 12.38 -13.33
C SER A 243 -18.71 12.67 -11.88
N GLU A 244 -18.61 11.68 -10.99
CA GLU A 244 -19.01 11.83 -9.58
C GLU A 244 -18.00 12.67 -8.80
N VAL A 245 -16.71 12.43 -9.01
CA VAL A 245 -15.64 13.12 -8.28
C VAL A 245 -15.15 14.40 -8.96
N TYR A 246 -15.59 14.66 -10.20
CA TYR A 246 -15.14 15.79 -11.02
C TYR A 246 -15.22 17.14 -10.30
N PRO A 247 -16.32 17.50 -9.60
CA PRO A 247 -16.40 18.79 -8.90
C PRO A 247 -15.25 18.99 -7.90
N ALA A 248 -14.90 17.95 -7.14
CA ALA A 248 -13.81 17.99 -6.16
C ALA A 248 -12.43 18.01 -6.83
N ILE A 249 -12.21 17.22 -7.89
CA ILE A 249 -10.96 17.27 -8.67
C ILE A 249 -10.76 18.66 -9.26
N ARG A 250 -11.80 19.21 -9.89
CA ARG A 250 -11.78 20.52 -10.53
C ARG A 250 -11.42 21.60 -9.52
N GLU A 251 -12.11 21.67 -8.38
CA GLU A 251 -11.80 22.64 -7.32
C GLU A 251 -10.34 22.56 -6.88
N ARG A 252 -9.83 21.34 -6.63
CA ARG A 252 -8.44 21.09 -6.22
C ARG A 252 -7.45 21.55 -7.29
N LEU A 253 -7.70 21.24 -8.55
CA LEU A 253 -6.82 21.65 -9.67
C LEU A 253 -6.80 23.16 -9.88
N TYR A 254 -7.95 23.84 -9.75
CA TYR A 254 -7.98 25.31 -9.76
C TYR A 254 -7.20 25.90 -8.57
N TYR A 255 -7.29 25.29 -7.39
CA TYR A 255 -6.50 25.71 -6.24
C TYR A 255 -5.00 25.48 -6.46
N PHE A 256 -4.60 24.32 -6.97
CA PHE A 256 -3.22 24.03 -7.34
C PHE A 256 -2.67 25.01 -8.39
N GLU A 257 -3.47 25.38 -9.39
CA GLU A 257 -3.07 26.38 -10.38
C GLU A 257 -2.80 27.75 -9.73
N SER A 258 -3.60 28.14 -8.74
CA SER A 258 -3.42 29.41 -8.02
C SER A 258 -2.11 29.50 -7.22
N LEU A 259 -1.47 28.35 -6.95
CA LEU A 259 -0.17 28.24 -6.28
C LEU A 259 1.01 28.21 -7.25
N LEU A 260 0.76 28.21 -8.57
CA LEU A 260 1.83 28.27 -9.56
C LEU A 260 2.43 29.69 -9.62
N THR A 261 3.74 29.76 -9.76
CA THR A 261 4.39 31.00 -10.21
C THR A 261 3.92 31.35 -11.63
N LYS A 262 4.14 32.60 -12.04
CA LYS A 262 3.80 33.05 -13.40
C LYS A 262 4.43 32.15 -14.48
N GLU A 263 5.64 31.67 -14.22
CA GLU A 263 6.44 30.82 -15.10
C GLU A 263 6.00 29.34 -15.06
N GLY A 264 5.17 28.92 -14.09
CA GLY A 264 4.63 27.56 -13.99
C GLY A 264 5.23 26.67 -12.92
N GLY A 265 6.02 27.20 -11.99
CA GLY A 265 6.57 26.44 -10.87
C GLY A 265 5.56 26.31 -9.74
N PHE A 266 5.26 25.09 -9.31
CA PHE A 266 4.38 24.84 -8.16
C PHE A 266 5.09 25.13 -6.84
N LEU A 267 4.92 26.35 -6.33
CA LEU A 267 5.52 26.80 -5.07
C LEU A 267 4.49 26.65 -3.96
N VAL A 268 4.73 25.70 -3.05
CA VAL A 268 3.78 25.37 -1.99
C VAL A 268 4.46 25.33 -0.63
N LYS A 269 3.76 25.91 0.36
CA LYS A 269 4.12 25.85 1.77
C LYS A 269 3.29 24.80 2.50
N SER A 270 3.83 23.59 2.61
CA SER A 270 3.14 22.41 3.15
C SER A 270 4.16 21.37 3.60
N TRP A 271 3.73 20.21 4.11
CA TRP A 271 4.66 19.11 4.35
C TRP A 271 5.00 18.46 3.00
N ASN A 272 6.15 18.80 2.43
CA ASN A 272 6.54 18.37 1.09
C ASN A 272 7.25 16.99 1.12
N LEU A 273 6.57 15.98 1.66
CA LEU A 273 7.09 14.60 1.75
C LEU A 273 7.07 13.88 0.40
N VAL A 274 8.23 13.41 -0.06
CA VAL A 274 8.37 12.54 -1.24
C VAL A 274 8.65 11.08 -0.82
N ASP A 275 9.56 10.90 0.13
CA ASP A 275 10.01 9.59 0.63
C ASP A 275 10.62 9.77 2.03
N TRP A 276 10.71 8.68 2.78
CA TRP A 276 11.44 8.62 4.05
C TRP A 276 12.96 8.50 3.81
N ALA A 277 13.54 9.53 3.20
CA ALA A 277 14.95 9.63 2.87
C ALA A 277 15.45 11.09 2.97
N GLU A 278 16.77 11.29 2.97
CA GLU A 278 17.41 12.59 3.19
C GLU A 278 17.43 13.49 1.93
N LEU A 279 16.27 13.71 1.32
CA LEU A 279 16.13 14.66 0.21
C LEU A 279 16.18 16.10 0.76
N ASP A 280 16.92 16.98 0.10
CA ASP A 280 16.91 18.42 0.38
C ASP A 280 15.67 19.06 -0.27
N VAL A 281 14.50 18.76 0.31
CA VAL A 281 13.17 19.28 -0.05
C VAL A 281 12.57 19.93 1.20
N SER A 282 12.42 21.25 1.17
CA SER A 282 11.84 22.00 2.29
C SER A 282 10.32 22.04 2.24
N ASN A 283 9.70 22.40 3.37
CA ASN A 283 8.26 22.67 3.46
C ASN A 283 7.81 23.96 2.74
N ASP A 284 8.70 24.62 2.00
CA ASP A 284 8.45 25.86 1.26
C ASP A 284 9.39 25.90 0.04
N CYS A 285 8.99 25.19 -1.03
CA CYS A 285 9.78 25.06 -2.24
C CYS A 285 8.92 24.68 -3.46
N ILE A 286 9.53 24.75 -4.63
CA ILE A 286 9.07 24.06 -5.84
C ILE A 286 9.75 22.70 -5.87
N CYS A 287 9.03 21.66 -5.44
CA CYS A 287 9.50 20.28 -5.47
C CYS A 287 9.43 19.72 -6.90
N THR A 288 10.54 19.19 -7.41
CA THR A 288 10.65 18.71 -8.79
C THR A 288 9.80 17.48 -9.06
N ALA A 289 9.72 16.55 -8.11
CA ALA A 289 8.82 15.41 -8.20
C ALA A 289 7.36 15.87 -8.31
N TYR A 290 6.94 16.82 -7.45
CA TYR A 290 5.58 17.35 -7.46
C TYR A 290 5.24 18.06 -8.77
N GLN A 291 6.19 18.79 -9.38
CA GLN A 291 6.00 19.40 -10.69
C GLN A 291 5.58 18.37 -11.76
N GLY A 292 6.29 17.24 -11.82
CA GLY A 292 5.98 16.18 -12.78
C GLY A 292 4.64 15.51 -12.52
N ILE A 293 4.39 15.15 -11.25
CA ILE A 293 3.14 14.48 -10.84
C ILE A 293 1.93 15.37 -11.13
N LEU A 294 1.97 16.63 -10.68
CA LEU A 294 0.84 17.55 -10.83
C LEU A 294 0.60 17.94 -12.29
N ALA A 295 1.65 18.10 -13.10
CA ALA A 295 1.49 18.30 -14.54
C ALA A 295 0.77 17.11 -15.21
N TYR A 296 1.06 15.89 -14.76
CA TYR A 296 0.36 14.68 -15.22
C TYR A 296 -1.09 14.63 -14.72
N CYS A 297 -1.37 15.05 -13.48
CA CYS A 297 -2.75 15.21 -12.98
C CYS A 297 -3.56 16.17 -13.85
N PHE A 298 -3.00 17.33 -14.22
CA PHE A 298 -3.66 18.29 -15.11
C PHE A 298 -3.90 17.72 -16.51
N GLU A 299 -2.93 16.99 -17.06
CA GLU A 299 -3.07 16.33 -18.37
C GLU A 299 -4.22 15.31 -18.36
N LYS A 300 -4.27 14.42 -17.36
CA LYS A 300 -5.34 13.43 -17.25
C LYS A 300 -6.69 14.03 -16.95
N ALA A 301 -6.75 15.04 -16.10
CA ALA A 301 -7.99 15.78 -15.89
C ALA A 301 -8.47 16.51 -17.14
N ALA A 302 -7.57 17.00 -18.00
CA ALA A 302 -7.94 17.63 -19.27
C ALA A 302 -8.57 16.62 -20.24
N GLU A 303 -8.02 15.42 -20.34
CA GLU A 303 -8.58 14.33 -21.14
C GLU A 303 -10.01 13.99 -20.68
N GLU A 304 -10.20 13.73 -19.39
CA GLU A 304 -11.49 13.32 -18.85
C GLU A 304 -12.53 14.46 -18.79
N ALA A 305 -12.10 15.71 -18.56
CA ALA A 305 -13.00 16.87 -18.62
C ALA A 305 -13.64 17.03 -20.01
N ARG A 306 -12.88 16.80 -21.08
CA ARG A 306 -13.42 16.82 -22.46
C ARG A 306 -14.41 15.70 -22.71
N VAL A 307 -14.20 14.51 -22.14
CA VAL A 307 -15.16 13.40 -22.22
C VAL A 307 -16.49 13.79 -21.56
N LEU A 308 -16.45 14.56 -20.47
CA LEU A 308 -17.63 15.12 -19.82
C LEU A 308 -18.28 16.31 -20.58
N GLY A 309 -17.63 16.83 -21.62
CA GLY A 309 -18.07 18.02 -22.36
C GLY A 309 -17.64 19.35 -21.74
N GLU A 310 -16.77 19.33 -20.73
CA GLU A 310 -16.23 20.51 -20.03
C GLU A 310 -15.02 21.09 -20.77
N GLU A 311 -15.23 21.52 -22.02
CA GLU A 311 -14.14 21.93 -22.92
C GLU A 311 -13.30 23.10 -22.37
N ALA A 312 -13.93 24.04 -21.66
CA ALA A 312 -13.21 25.18 -21.07
C ALA A 312 -12.20 24.73 -20.01
N ASP A 313 -12.60 23.79 -19.15
CA ASP A 313 -11.73 23.19 -18.14
C ASP A 313 -10.65 22.32 -18.81
N GLY A 314 -11.02 21.55 -19.85
CA GLY A 314 -10.08 20.77 -20.65
C GLY A 314 -8.93 21.61 -21.23
N VAL A 315 -9.24 22.75 -21.86
CA VAL A 315 -8.24 23.69 -22.37
C VAL A 315 -7.42 24.33 -21.26
N PHE A 316 -8.06 24.71 -20.14
CA PHE A 316 -7.37 25.32 -19.01
C PHE A 316 -6.36 24.36 -18.37
N PHE A 317 -6.77 23.12 -18.11
CA PHE A 317 -5.92 22.09 -17.52
C PHE A 317 -4.76 21.69 -18.45
N GLU A 318 -5.02 21.50 -19.74
CA GLU A 318 -3.95 21.19 -20.72
C GLU A 318 -2.90 22.30 -20.77
N ASN A 319 -3.32 23.57 -20.88
CA ASN A 319 -2.40 24.71 -20.90
C ASN A 319 -1.59 24.82 -19.60
N THR A 320 -2.20 24.48 -18.47
CA THR A 320 -1.53 24.47 -17.17
C THR A 320 -0.47 23.36 -17.12
N SER A 321 -0.80 22.14 -17.56
CA SER A 321 0.16 21.04 -17.69
C SER A 321 1.36 21.43 -18.57
N HIS A 322 1.11 22.01 -19.75
CA HIS A 322 2.17 22.48 -20.64
C HIS A 322 3.08 23.53 -19.99
N ARG A 323 2.51 24.50 -19.26
CA ARG A 323 3.29 25.52 -18.56
C ARG A 323 4.16 24.93 -17.45
N MET A 324 3.64 23.95 -16.70
CA MET A 324 4.40 23.26 -15.65
C MET A 324 5.53 22.39 -16.23
N ARG A 325 5.27 21.63 -17.30
CA ARG A 325 6.28 20.83 -18.02
C ARG A 325 7.39 21.70 -18.59
N LYS A 326 7.03 22.87 -19.12
CA LYS A 326 8.01 23.87 -19.58
C LYS A 326 8.91 24.34 -18.42
N PHE A 327 8.34 24.71 -17.28
CA PHE A 327 9.12 25.11 -16.10
C PHE A 327 10.06 24.00 -15.62
N LEU A 328 9.57 22.75 -15.55
CA LEU A 328 10.37 21.57 -15.21
C LEU A 328 11.60 21.45 -16.13
N SER A 329 11.40 21.55 -17.45
CA SER A 329 12.47 21.42 -18.44
C SER A 329 13.48 22.57 -18.41
N GLU A 330 13.01 23.82 -18.27
CA GLU A 330 13.87 25.00 -18.40
C GLU A 330 14.57 25.39 -17.09
N SER A 331 13.97 25.07 -15.95
CA SER A 331 14.43 25.58 -14.64
C SER A 331 14.96 24.50 -13.71
N LEU A 332 14.33 23.32 -13.65
CA LEU A 332 14.66 22.31 -12.63
C LEU A 332 15.77 21.34 -13.05
N TRP A 333 16.14 21.37 -14.34
CA TRP A 333 17.30 20.65 -14.87
C TRP A 333 18.61 21.39 -14.62
N ASP A 334 19.59 20.71 -14.02
CA ASP A 334 20.95 21.23 -13.89
C ASP A 334 21.81 20.80 -15.08
N GLU A 335 22.10 21.74 -15.99
CA GLU A 335 22.91 21.45 -17.17
C GLU A 335 24.35 21.01 -16.86
N LYS A 336 24.93 21.45 -15.73
CA LYS A 336 26.29 21.05 -15.35
C LYS A 336 26.31 19.65 -14.75
N ARG A 337 25.33 19.36 -13.88
CA ARG A 337 25.20 18.04 -13.24
C ARG A 337 24.57 17.00 -14.15
N ARG A 338 23.91 17.45 -15.23
CA ARG A 338 23.12 16.61 -16.15
C ARG A 338 22.03 15.82 -15.43
N ALA A 339 21.38 16.43 -14.45
CA ALA A 339 20.33 15.79 -13.65
C ALA A 339 19.28 16.80 -13.18
N TYR A 340 18.10 16.30 -12.79
CA TYR A 340 17.11 17.13 -12.11
C TYR A 340 17.46 17.28 -10.63
N ARG A 341 17.48 18.52 -10.14
CA ARG A 341 17.61 18.80 -8.70
C ARG A 341 16.29 18.48 -7.99
N ASP A 342 16.34 18.18 -6.69
CA ASP A 342 15.12 17.78 -5.97
C ASP A 342 14.13 18.94 -5.74
N CYS A 343 14.61 20.17 -5.57
CA CYS A 343 13.76 21.36 -5.53
C CYS A 343 14.48 22.69 -5.83
N LEU A 344 13.67 23.74 -5.99
CA LEU A 344 14.05 25.15 -5.86
C LEU A 344 13.38 25.73 -4.62
N HIS A 345 14.15 26.15 -3.62
CA HIS A 345 13.60 26.73 -2.39
C HIS A 345 12.96 28.11 -2.63
N ALA A 346 12.04 28.51 -1.75
CA ALA A 346 11.33 29.79 -1.86
C ALA A 346 12.25 31.03 -1.84
N ASP A 347 13.44 30.92 -1.24
CA ASP A 347 14.46 31.98 -1.24
C ASP A 347 15.31 32.04 -2.52
N GLY A 348 15.05 31.15 -3.48
CA GLY A 348 15.76 31.03 -4.75
C GLY A 348 17.00 30.14 -4.70
N ALA A 349 17.32 29.52 -3.56
CA ALA A 349 18.41 28.55 -3.46
C ALA A 349 18.03 27.23 -4.14
N TRP A 350 18.99 26.64 -4.86
CA TRP A 350 18.84 25.30 -5.41
C TRP A 350 19.11 24.24 -4.36
N SER A 351 18.32 23.17 -4.39
CA SER A 351 18.57 21.96 -3.61
C SER A 351 19.99 21.44 -3.86
N LYS A 352 20.63 20.95 -2.79
CA LYS A 352 21.97 20.35 -2.83
C LYS A 352 21.94 18.88 -3.25
N THR A 353 20.76 18.27 -3.32
CA THR A 353 20.60 16.85 -3.64
C THR A 353 19.99 16.66 -5.02
N CYS A 354 20.30 15.50 -5.59
CA CYS A 354 19.51 14.87 -6.64
C CYS A 354 19.20 13.46 -6.14
N SER A 355 18.02 12.96 -6.45
CA SER A 355 17.56 11.69 -5.89
C SER A 355 17.06 10.73 -6.97
N ILE A 356 17.17 9.43 -6.69
CA ILE A 356 16.54 8.40 -7.51
C ILE A 356 15.02 8.56 -7.49
N GLN A 357 14.47 9.02 -6.37
CA GLN A 357 13.05 9.30 -6.17
C GLN A 357 12.49 10.29 -7.18
N THR A 358 13.14 11.45 -7.32
CA THR A 358 12.74 12.48 -8.30
C THR A 358 12.74 11.90 -9.71
N HIS A 359 13.84 11.24 -10.12
CA HIS A 359 13.95 10.70 -11.48
C HIS A 359 12.95 9.56 -11.73
N ALA A 360 12.73 8.67 -10.77
CA ALA A 360 11.75 7.59 -10.88
C ALA A 360 10.32 8.13 -11.03
N LEU A 361 9.92 9.14 -10.24
CA LEU A 361 8.59 9.75 -10.36
C LEU A 361 8.41 10.51 -11.67
N LEU A 362 9.44 11.25 -12.12
CA LEU A 362 9.41 11.93 -13.41
C LEU A 362 9.29 10.94 -14.58
N LEU A 363 9.94 9.77 -14.50
CA LEU A 363 9.80 8.72 -15.51
C LEU A 363 8.43 8.02 -15.43
N TYR A 364 7.98 7.67 -14.23
CA TYR A 364 6.70 6.98 -14.00
C TYR A 364 5.52 7.75 -14.60
N TYR A 365 5.50 9.08 -14.42
CA TYR A 365 4.47 9.98 -14.92
C TYR A 365 4.80 10.65 -16.26
N ASN A 366 5.81 10.15 -16.98
CA ASN A 366 6.22 10.64 -18.31
C ASN A 366 6.41 12.18 -18.34
N ALA A 367 7.04 12.73 -17.31
CA ALA A 367 7.24 14.18 -17.14
C ALA A 367 8.38 14.74 -17.99
N ILE A 368 9.38 13.90 -18.32
CA ILE A 368 10.59 14.29 -19.07
C ILE A 368 10.30 14.22 -20.58
N SER A 369 10.34 15.36 -21.26
CA SER A 369 10.04 15.46 -22.69
C SER A 369 11.28 15.32 -23.58
N GLU A 370 12.46 15.65 -23.05
CA GLU A 370 13.71 15.61 -23.79
C GLU A 370 14.29 14.18 -23.82
N PRO A 371 14.47 13.56 -25.00
CA PRO A 371 14.92 12.18 -25.11
C PRO A 371 16.25 11.90 -24.40
N GLU A 372 17.23 12.80 -24.54
CA GLU A 372 18.54 12.65 -23.91
C GLU A 372 18.46 12.70 -22.37
N ARG A 373 17.63 13.60 -21.82
CA ARG A 373 17.45 13.70 -20.36
C ARG A 373 16.67 12.51 -19.82
N LYS A 374 15.72 11.99 -20.60
CA LYS A 374 14.97 10.77 -20.29
C LYS A 374 15.90 9.56 -20.23
N GLU A 375 16.76 9.37 -21.23
CA GLU A 375 17.75 8.30 -21.26
C GLU A 375 18.73 8.37 -20.07
N LEU A 376 19.18 9.57 -19.70
CA LEU A 376 19.98 9.78 -18.49
C LEU A 376 19.22 9.41 -17.22
N ALA A 377 17.98 9.87 -17.07
CA ALA A 377 17.13 9.52 -15.93
C ALA A 377 16.89 8.00 -15.82
N GLU A 378 16.63 7.32 -16.95
CA GLU A 378 16.49 5.87 -17.01
C GLU A 378 17.79 5.17 -16.58
N THR A 379 18.94 5.70 -17.00
CA THR A 379 20.26 5.21 -16.58
C THR A 379 20.45 5.39 -15.08
N TYR A 380 20.09 6.53 -14.50
CA TYR A 380 20.20 6.75 -13.04
C TYR A 380 19.33 5.79 -12.24
N VAL A 381 18.07 5.58 -12.66
CA VAL A 381 17.15 4.66 -11.98
C VAL A 381 17.62 3.20 -12.13
N ARG A 382 18.13 2.84 -13.31
CA ARG A 382 18.67 1.51 -13.61
C ARG A 382 19.96 1.28 -12.86
N GLU A 383 21.00 2.04 -13.09
CA GLU A 383 22.36 1.72 -12.63
C GLU A 383 22.64 2.24 -11.21
N GLY A 384 21.84 3.19 -10.72
CA GLY A 384 22.15 3.95 -9.53
C GLY A 384 23.18 5.03 -9.81
N GLN A 385 23.37 5.92 -8.84
CA GLN A 385 24.38 6.97 -8.89
C GLN A 385 24.86 7.24 -7.46
N GLU A 386 26.17 7.15 -7.23
CA GLU A 386 26.77 7.12 -5.89
C GLU A 386 26.41 8.36 -5.05
N ASP A 387 26.36 9.53 -5.68
CA ASP A 387 26.08 10.80 -5.02
C ASP A 387 24.60 11.19 -5.05
N PHE A 388 23.70 10.28 -5.44
CA PHE A 388 22.26 10.51 -5.40
C PHE A 388 21.64 9.91 -4.14
N VAL A 389 20.64 10.60 -3.60
CA VAL A 389 19.81 10.05 -2.53
C VAL A 389 19.10 8.80 -3.07
N GLN A 390 19.14 7.72 -2.29
CA GLN A 390 18.55 6.43 -2.63
C GLN A 390 17.17 6.29 -2.00
N VAL A 391 16.34 5.41 -2.57
CA VAL A 391 14.99 5.11 -2.06
C VAL A 391 15.05 4.55 -0.63
N GLY A 392 14.29 5.17 0.27
CA GLY A 392 14.26 4.87 1.70
C GLY A 392 13.09 3.98 2.15
N SER A 393 11.97 3.99 1.43
CA SER A 393 10.77 3.26 1.82
C SER A 393 10.26 2.27 0.77
N PRO A 394 9.52 1.22 1.17
CA PRO A 394 8.80 0.37 0.23
C PRO A 394 7.72 1.14 -0.57
N PHE A 395 7.14 2.20 -0.01
CA PHE A 395 6.22 3.11 -0.71
C PHE A 395 6.85 3.66 -1.98
N GLN A 396 8.07 4.19 -1.87
CA GLN A 396 8.71 4.79 -3.03
C GLN A 396 9.33 3.74 -3.98
N LEU A 397 9.61 2.53 -3.49
CA LEU A 397 9.97 1.40 -4.34
C LEU A 397 8.83 0.99 -5.29
N TYR A 398 7.56 1.23 -4.96
CA TYR A 398 6.44 1.02 -5.90
C TYR A 398 6.68 1.75 -7.23
N TYR A 399 6.99 3.05 -7.19
CA TYR A 399 7.23 3.82 -8.40
C TYR A 399 8.53 3.40 -9.10
N GLN A 400 9.60 3.17 -8.34
CA GLN A 400 10.88 2.75 -8.91
C GLN A 400 10.80 1.38 -9.59
N TYR A 401 10.15 0.41 -8.97
CA TYR A 401 9.99 -0.94 -9.50
C TYR A 401 9.14 -0.97 -10.75
N GLU A 402 8.06 -0.19 -10.82
CA GLU A 402 7.28 -0.07 -12.05
C GLU A 402 8.14 0.48 -13.20
N VAL A 403 8.95 1.53 -12.96
CA VAL A 403 9.87 2.07 -13.96
C VAL A 403 10.90 1.02 -14.39
N LEU A 404 11.54 0.34 -13.42
CA LEU A 404 12.52 -0.72 -13.71
C LEU A 404 11.91 -1.86 -14.53
N CYS A 405 10.72 -2.34 -14.18
CA CYS A 405 10.04 -3.39 -14.93
C CYS A 405 9.70 -2.94 -16.36
N ARG A 406 9.22 -1.71 -16.56
CA ARG A 406 9.01 -1.12 -17.91
C ARG A 406 10.29 -1.01 -18.72
N LEU A 407 11.44 -0.87 -18.06
CA LEU A 407 12.77 -0.85 -18.68
C LEU A 407 13.38 -2.25 -18.92
N GLY A 408 12.61 -3.32 -18.66
CA GLY A 408 13.04 -4.71 -18.84
C GLY A 408 13.78 -5.33 -17.64
N GLU A 409 13.88 -4.63 -16.51
CA GLU A 409 14.67 -5.04 -15.34
C GLU A 409 13.87 -5.92 -14.35
N THR A 410 12.88 -6.67 -14.83
CA THR A 410 11.98 -7.49 -13.98
C THR A 410 12.77 -8.46 -13.09
N ASP A 411 13.78 -9.16 -13.63
CA ASP A 411 14.58 -10.12 -12.85
C ASP A 411 15.32 -9.47 -11.69
N ARG A 412 15.78 -8.24 -11.89
CA ARG A 412 16.45 -7.46 -10.85
C ARG A 412 15.45 -7.03 -9.78
N VAL A 413 14.28 -6.53 -10.18
CA VAL A 413 13.20 -6.17 -9.25
C VAL A 413 12.81 -7.38 -8.39
N MET A 414 12.62 -8.56 -8.99
CA MET A 414 12.26 -9.77 -8.25
C MET A 414 13.37 -10.25 -7.30
N LYS A 415 14.64 -10.05 -7.65
CA LYS A 415 15.76 -10.33 -6.74
C LYS A 415 15.80 -9.35 -5.56
N ASP A 416 15.54 -8.07 -5.81
CA ASP A 416 15.49 -7.07 -4.74
C ASP A 416 14.27 -7.27 -3.83
N ILE A 417 13.11 -7.65 -4.40
CA ILE A 417 11.92 -8.08 -3.64
C ILE A 417 12.27 -9.26 -2.72
N GLN A 418 12.88 -10.32 -3.26
CA GLN A 418 13.31 -11.47 -2.46
C GLN A 418 14.29 -11.09 -1.35
N LYS A 419 15.21 -10.14 -1.62
CA LYS A 419 16.15 -9.66 -0.61
C LYS A 419 15.44 -8.90 0.51
N ARG A 420 14.63 -7.91 0.16
CA ARG A 420 14.03 -6.95 1.11
C ARG A 420 12.84 -7.54 1.88
N TRP A 421 11.88 -8.13 1.18
CA TRP A 421 10.73 -8.77 1.81
C TRP A 421 11.08 -10.15 2.39
N GLY A 422 12.10 -10.82 1.85
CA GLY A 422 12.67 -12.01 2.48
C GLY A 422 13.37 -11.72 3.80
N GLU A 423 13.89 -10.51 4.00
CA GLU A 423 14.39 -10.07 5.31
C GLU A 423 13.25 -9.96 6.33
N MET A 424 12.09 -9.42 5.94
CA MET A 424 10.91 -9.35 6.81
C MET A 424 10.50 -10.76 7.30
N LEU A 425 10.41 -11.71 6.37
CA LEU A 425 10.11 -13.12 6.65
C LEU A 425 11.17 -13.80 7.54
N ARG A 426 12.43 -13.36 7.47
CA ARG A 426 13.52 -13.89 8.32
C ARG A 426 13.35 -13.49 9.79
N TYR A 427 12.70 -12.36 10.04
CA TYR A 427 12.32 -11.90 11.38
C TYR A 427 10.92 -12.38 11.78
N ASP A 428 10.44 -13.46 11.15
CA ASP A 428 9.13 -14.07 11.43
C ASP A 428 7.94 -13.14 11.22
N SER A 429 8.13 -12.07 10.44
CA SER A 429 7.04 -11.18 10.06
C SER A 429 6.26 -11.77 8.90
N THR A 430 4.95 -11.79 9.07
CA THR A 430 3.95 -12.37 8.16
C THR A 430 3.12 -11.28 7.48
N THR A 431 3.44 -10.01 7.74
CA THR A 431 2.91 -8.79 7.13
C THR A 431 4.05 -7.87 6.68
N CYS A 432 3.79 -6.94 5.76
CA CYS A 432 4.80 -6.02 5.23
C CYS A 432 5.03 -4.83 6.18
N TRP A 433 6.30 -4.49 6.41
CA TRP A 433 6.69 -3.36 7.27
C TRP A 433 6.44 -2.01 6.61
N GLU A 434 6.16 -0.97 7.40
CA GLU A 434 5.97 0.41 6.94
C GLU A 434 7.22 0.96 6.23
N VAL A 435 8.39 0.78 6.84
CA VAL A 435 9.70 1.19 6.31
C VAL A 435 10.75 0.11 6.55
N PHE A 436 11.87 0.18 5.83
CA PHE A 436 13.03 -0.66 6.08
C PHE A 436 13.80 -0.23 7.34
N PRO A 437 14.59 -1.14 7.95
CA PRO A 437 15.41 -0.81 9.11
C PRO A 437 16.38 0.36 8.88
N GLY A 438 16.60 1.14 9.93
CA GLY A 438 17.55 2.27 9.93
C GLY A 438 16.88 3.65 10.09
N PHE A 439 15.56 3.74 9.92
CA PHE A 439 14.82 4.98 10.12
C PHE A 439 14.44 5.23 11.59
N TYR A 440 14.06 4.17 12.32
CA TYR A 440 13.74 4.24 13.75
C TYR A 440 14.93 3.75 14.60
N GLU A 441 15.25 4.45 15.69
CA GLU A 441 16.43 4.15 16.51
C GLU A 441 16.32 2.81 17.26
N ASN A 442 15.12 2.47 17.74
CA ASN A 442 14.92 1.36 18.68
C ASN A 442 14.07 0.22 18.11
N THR A 443 13.61 0.30 16.86
CA THR A 443 12.78 -0.71 16.22
C THR A 443 13.18 -0.88 14.75
N ARG A 444 12.82 -2.01 14.12
CA ARG A 444 13.07 -2.21 12.68
C ARG A 444 12.16 -1.35 11.82
N THR A 445 10.97 -1.10 12.32
CA THR A 445 9.93 -0.30 11.69
C THR A 445 8.98 0.18 12.78
N ARG A 446 8.12 1.15 12.49
CA ARG A 446 7.09 1.59 13.45
C ARG A 446 5.91 0.62 13.39
N SER A 447 5.27 0.49 12.22
CA SER A 447 4.27 -0.55 11.98
C SER A 447 4.82 -1.73 11.20
N TYR A 448 4.60 -2.94 11.72
CA TYR A 448 4.94 -4.22 11.09
C TYR A 448 3.88 -4.69 10.09
N CYS A 449 2.80 -3.93 9.86
CA CYS A 449 1.78 -4.20 8.85
C CYS A 449 1.32 -2.90 8.18
N HIS A 450 1.77 -2.65 6.95
CA HIS A 450 1.44 -1.42 6.21
C HIS A 450 1.11 -1.69 4.75
N ALA A 451 -0.10 -1.31 4.32
CA ALA A 451 -0.65 -1.66 3.01
C ALA A 451 0.22 -1.20 1.83
N TRP A 452 0.80 0.00 1.95
CA TRP A 452 1.64 0.58 0.90
C TRP A 452 2.90 -0.22 0.54
N SER A 453 3.22 -1.25 1.35
CA SER A 453 4.40 -2.11 1.21
C SER A 453 4.04 -3.47 0.60
N ALA A 454 2.77 -3.69 0.24
CA ALA A 454 2.26 -4.91 -0.37
C ALA A 454 2.42 -4.94 -1.91
N SER A 455 3.12 -3.97 -2.50
CA SER A 455 3.37 -3.87 -3.94
C SER A 455 4.07 -5.08 -4.59
N PRO A 456 4.86 -5.93 -3.90
CA PRO A 456 5.39 -7.15 -4.52
C PRO A 456 4.33 -8.05 -5.12
N ALA A 457 3.14 -8.17 -4.50
CA ALA A 457 2.05 -8.93 -5.07
C ALA A 457 1.68 -8.39 -6.45
N LEU A 458 1.36 -7.10 -6.55
CA LEU A 458 1.08 -6.46 -7.83
C LEU A 458 2.16 -6.76 -8.89
N PHE A 459 3.44 -6.62 -8.55
CA PHE A 459 4.53 -6.87 -9.49
C PHE A 459 4.62 -8.32 -9.94
N MET A 460 4.37 -9.28 -9.05
CA MET A 460 4.35 -10.70 -9.41
C MET A 460 3.24 -10.98 -10.43
N GLN A 461 2.02 -10.46 -10.21
CA GLN A 461 0.94 -10.65 -11.18
C GLN A 461 1.19 -9.91 -12.50
N LYS A 462 1.64 -8.66 -12.47
CA LYS A 462 1.87 -7.86 -13.68
C LYS A 462 3.03 -8.38 -14.53
N TYR A 463 4.10 -8.90 -13.92
CA TYR A 463 5.35 -9.13 -14.64
C TYR A 463 5.83 -10.58 -14.66
N LEU A 464 5.33 -11.47 -13.80
CA LEU A 464 5.71 -12.91 -13.82
C LEU A 464 4.71 -13.80 -14.54
N THR A 465 3.46 -13.35 -14.72
CA THR A 465 2.42 -14.12 -15.43
C THR A 465 2.54 -14.01 -16.95
N GLY A 466 3.22 -12.97 -17.44
CA GLY A 466 3.28 -12.63 -18.86
C GLY A 466 2.01 -11.94 -19.39
N ILE A 467 0.96 -11.78 -18.57
CA ILE A 467 -0.29 -11.10 -18.95
C ILE A 467 -0.09 -9.58 -18.86
N GLN A 468 -0.41 -8.86 -19.93
CA GLN A 468 -0.39 -7.41 -20.01
C GLN A 468 -1.75 -6.88 -20.44
N MET A 469 -2.27 -5.88 -19.73
CA MET A 469 -3.45 -5.13 -20.15
C MET A 469 -3.05 -4.14 -21.25
N GLU A 470 -3.68 -4.24 -22.42
CA GLU A 470 -3.39 -3.40 -23.59
C GLU A 470 -4.41 -2.27 -23.75
N VAL A 471 -5.63 -2.49 -23.25
CA VAL A 471 -6.75 -1.55 -23.29
C VAL A 471 -7.43 -1.52 -21.93
N ASP A 472 -7.84 -0.33 -21.50
CA ASP A 472 -8.52 -0.08 -20.23
C ASP A 472 -9.60 -1.13 -19.92
N GLY A 473 -9.71 -1.50 -18.65
CA GLY A 473 -10.70 -2.45 -18.15
C GLY A 473 -10.41 -3.90 -18.50
N PHE A 474 -9.16 -4.26 -18.86
CA PHE A 474 -8.81 -5.58 -19.39
C PHE A 474 -9.58 -5.99 -20.67
N ARG A 475 -10.10 -5.01 -21.42
CA ARG A 475 -10.84 -5.29 -22.68
C ARG A 475 -9.99 -6.04 -23.70
N GLU A 476 -8.70 -5.76 -23.73
CA GLU A 476 -7.73 -6.44 -24.57
C GLU A 476 -6.46 -6.72 -23.76
N ILE A 477 -5.92 -7.94 -23.91
CA ILE A 477 -4.69 -8.37 -23.25
C ILE A 477 -3.70 -8.96 -24.26
N THR A 478 -2.42 -8.90 -23.92
CA THR A 478 -1.36 -9.71 -24.51
C THR A 478 -0.86 -10.71 -23.47
N VAL A 479 -0.44 -11.89 -23.93
CA VAL A 479 0.31 -12.85 -23.10
C VAL A 479 1.67 -13.07 -23.74
N ASN A 480 2.76 -12.78 -23.01
CA ASN A 480 4.13 -12.96 -23.47
C ASN A 480 4.95 -13.84 -22.50
N LEU A 481 5.25 -15.06 -22.96
CA LEU A 481 6.03 -16.10 -22.28
C LEU A 481 7.23 -16.55 -23.14
N GLN A 482 7.79 -15.67 -23.98
CA GLN A 482 8.98 -15.99 -24.79
C GLN A 482 10.25 -16.19 -23.96
N GLU A 483 10.39 -15.45 -22.86
CA GLU A 483 11.50 -15.56 -21.91
C GLU A 483 10.93 -15.64 -20.49
N PRO A 484 10.29 -16.76 -20.11
CA PRO A 484 9.67 -16.90 -18.80
C PRO A 484 10.73 -16.82 -17.70
N LYS A 485 10.43 -16.05 -16.64
CA LYS A 485 11.35 -15.82 -15.52
C LYS A 485 11.26 -16.89 -14.42
N LEU A 486 10.33 -17.83 -14.56
CA LEU A 486 10.02 -18.91 -13.61
C LEU A 486 10.00 -20.25 -14.35
N GLU A 487 10.09 -21.38 -13.66
CA GLU A 487 9.95 -22.71 -14.28
C GLU A 487 8.47 -23.11 -14.45
N TRP A 488 7.63 -22.74 -13.49
CA TRP A 488 6.18 -22.85 -13.57
C TRP A 488 5.52 -21.68 -12.83
N CYS A 489 4.30 -21.34 -13.24
CA CYS A 489 3.50 -20.29 -12.61
C CYS A 489 2.01 -20.62 -12.70
N ARG A 490 1.32 -20.46 -11.58
CA ARG A 490 -0.14 -20.50 -11.47
C ARG A 490 -0.62 -19.18 -10.92
N ALA A 491 -1.54 -18.53 -11.62
CA ALA A 491 -2.06 -17.25 -11.20
C ALA A 491 -3.53 -17.06 -11.59
N SER A 492 -4.22 -16.26 -10.79
CA SER A 492 -5.58 -15.80 -11.06
C SER A 492 -5.59 -14.28 -10.92
N ILE A 493 -5.97 -13.56 -11.97
CA ILE A 493 -6.07 -12.09 -11.98
C ILE A 493 -7.56 -11.75 -12.05
N PRO A 494 -8.16 -11.17 -10.99
CA PRO A 494 -9.52 -10.70 -11.05
C PRO A 494 -9.61 -9.49 -11.99
N THR A 495 -10.65 -9.45 -12.82
CA THR A 495 -10.92 -8.36 -13.77
C THR A 495 -12.40 -7.95 -13.70
N PRO A 496 -12.79 -6.81 -14.30
CA PRO A 496 -14.20 -6.41 -14.37
C PRO A 496 -15.12 -7.42 -15.07
N PHE A 497 -14.57 -8.34 -15.88
CA PHE A 497 -15.32 -9.37 -16.61
C PHE A 497 -15.25 -10.75 -15.96
N GLY A 498 -14.63 -10.88 -14.79
CA GLY A 498 -14.35 -12.16 -14.14
C GLY A 498 -12.85 -12.45 -14.04
N VAL A 499 -12.49 -13.66 -13.66
CA VAL A 499 -11.10 -14.02 -13.36
C VAL A 499 -10.39 -14.52 -14.62
N ILE A 500 -9.18 -14.02 -14.89
CA ILE A 500 -8.24 -14.64 -15.82
C ILE A 500 -7.44 -15.68 -15.02
N ASP A 501 -7.53 -16.96 -15.38
CA ASP A 501 -6.69 -18.01 -14.78
C ASP A 501 -5.58 -18.44 -15.75
N LEU A 502 -4.40 -18.65 -15.19
CA LEU A 502 -3.18 -19.05 -15.88
C LEU A 502 -2.51 -20.21 -15.13
N ASP A 503 -2.16 -21.27 -15.84
CA ASP A 503 -1.33 -22.37 -15.34
C ASP A 503 -0.34 -22.77 -16.45
N TRP A 504 0.95 -22.64 -16.20
CA TRP A 504 1.97 -23.13 -17.13
C TRP A 504 3.17 -23.71 -16.42
N ASP A 505 3.81 -24.69 -17.07
CA ASP A 505 5.03 -25.36 -16.62
C ASP A 505 5.93 -25.65 -17.82
N GLN A 506 7.19 -25.21 -17.76
CA GLN A 506 8.17 -25.44 -18.81
C GLN A 506 8.63 -26.91 -18.90
N SER A 507 8.49 -27.68 -17.83
CA SER A 507 9.02 -29.05 -17.75
C SER A 507 8.22 -30.06 -18.57
N ASP A 508 6.90 -29.89 -18.62
CA ASP A 508 6.00 -30.66 -19.49
C ASP A 508 5.48 -29.86 -20.69
N GLY A 509 5.76 -28.55 -20.70
CA GLY A 509 5.42 -27.62 -21.76
C GLY A 509 3.92 -27.33 -21.84
N HIS A 510 3.15 -27.39 -20.74
CA HIS A 510 1.73 -27.03 -20.79
C HIS A 510 1.50 -25.54 -20.54
N LEU A 511 0.47 -24.98 -21.20
CA LEU A 511 -0.09 -23.67 -20.87
C LEU A 511 -1.61 -23.75 -20.95
N LEU A 512 -2.29 -23.58 -19.81
CA LEU A 512 -3.72 -23.34 -19.71
C LEU A 512 -3.99 -21.86 -19.45
N LEU A 513 -4.85 -21.26 -20.26
CA LEU A 513 -5.32 -19.90 -20.11
C LEU A 513 -6.86 -19.89 -20.14
N CYS A 514 -7.50 -19.58 -19.02
CA CYS A 514 -8.94 -19.39 -18.93
C CYS A 514 -9.25 -17.89 -18.96
N LEU A 515 -10.07 -17.45 -19.91
CA LEU A 515 -10.39 -16.04 -20.13
C LEU A 515 -11.90 -15.81 -20.15
N PRO A 516 -12.42 -14.77 -19.48
CA PRO A 516 -13.75 -14.25 -19.75
C PRO A 516 -13.99 -14.01 -21.24
N GLN A 517 -15.23 -14.21 -21.71
CA GLN A 517 -15.61 -14.05 -23.11
C GLN A 517 -15.42 -12.61 -23.61
N GLU A 518 -15.54 -11.64 -22.72
CA GLU A 518 -15.43 -10.21 -22.97
C GLU A 518 -13.99 -9.73 -23.20
N ILE A 519 -13.00 -10.53 -22.78
CA ILE A 519 -11.58 -10.17 -22.89
C ILE A 519 -11.02 -10.60 -24.23
N HIS A 520 -10.59 -9.66 -25.06
CA HIS A 520 -9.93 -9.96 -26.32
C HIS A 520 -8.46 -10.33 -26.08
N LEU A 521 -8.00 -11.44 -26.66
CA LEU A 521 -6.58 -11.82 -26.63
C LEU A 521 -5.91 -11.29 -27.90
N ARG A 522 -5.21 -10.17 -27.77
CA ARG A 522 -4.51 -9.49 -28.88
C ARG A 522 -3.43 -10.37 -29.49
N ALA A 523 -2.60 -10.93 -28.62
CA ALA A 523 -1.47 -11.75 -28.99
C ALA A 523 -1.13 -12.72 -27.86
N LEU A 524 -0.69 -13.91 -28.25
CA LEU A 524 -0.13 -14.92 -27.35
C LEU A 524 1.22 -15.37 -27.92
N ARG A 525 2.29 -15.11 -27.18
CA ARG A 525 3.65 -15.55 -27.50
C ARG A 525 4.08 -16.55 -26.44
N ALA A 526 4.02 -17.83 -26.79
CA ALA A 526 4.28 -18.94 -25.87
C ALA A 526 4.94 -20.10 -26.63
N GLU A 527 5.98 -19.78 -27.41
CA GLU A 527 6.77 -20.78 -28.12
C GLU A 527 7.33 -21.82 -27.14
N GLY A 528 7.15 -23.10 -27.46
CA GLY A 528 7.54 -24.21 -26.57
C GLY A 528 6.40 -24.76 -25.70
N PHE A 529 5.24 -24.08 -25.64
CA PHE A 529 4.09 -24.55 -24.89
C PHE A 529 3.00 -25.18 -25.77
N GLN A 530 2.35 -26.23 -25.25
CA GLN A 530 1.09 -26.78 -25.69
C GLN A 530 -0.04 -25.94 -25.09
N VAL A 531 -0.52 -25.00 -25.89
CA VAL A 531 -1.50 -24.01 -25.44
C VAL A 531 -2.92 -24.58 -25.48
N ARG A 532 -3.63 -24.47 -24.36
CA ARG A 532 -5.08 -24.64 -24.23
C ARG A 532 -5.70 -23.33 -23.75
N ILE A 533 -6.64 -22.80 -24.52
CA ILE A 533 -7.41 -21.60 -24.14
C ILE A 533 -8.86 -22.03 -23.87
N GLU A 534 -9.36 -21.66 -22.70
CA GLU A 534 -10.77 -21.85 -22.31
C GLU A 534 -11.46 -20.50 -22.15
N ARG A 535 -12.74 -20.44 -22.51
CA ARG A 535 -13.56 -19.24 -22.35
C ARG A 535 -14.56 -19.44 -21.23
N THR A 536 -14.55 -18.57 -20.22
CA THR A 536 -15.52 -18.56 -19.13
C THR A 536 -16.69 -17.63 -19.46
N ILE A 537 -17.87 -17.98 -18.97
CA ILE A 537 -19.10 -17.17 -19.12
C ILE A 537 -19.11 -16.07 -18.07
#